data_AF-A0A6N7C2N9-F1
#
_entry.id   AF-A0A6N7C2N9-F1
#
_cell.length_a   1.000
_cell.length_b   1.000
_cell.length_c   1.000
_cell.angle_alpha   90.00
_cell.angle_beta   90.00
_cell.angle_gamma   90.00
#
_symmetry.space_group_name_H-M   'P 1'
#
loop_
_entity.id
_entity.type
_entity.pdbx_description
1 polymer ?
#
loop_
_entity_poly.entity_id
_entity_poly.type
_entity_poly.pdbx_seq_one_letter_code
_entity_poly.pdbx_strand_id
1 'polypeptide(L)'
;MFDAELSGGDEIIRRLGDLYFDSKKMQKFSRLAGAEMVHQTEERFANQHDLQRQPWLPSQRAIADNGKTLRDTGRLMASLTYIALPDGVKWGTNVVYARMMHYGGKKALFPHLWGDIPARPYLGMNDNDRASVLNIINRIMDVDL
;
A
#
# COMPACT_ATOMS: atom_id res chain seq x y z
N MET A 1 5.58 -9.99 -7.71
CA MET A 1 4.48 -9.40 -6.91
C MET A 1 4.20 -8.02 -7.49
N PHE A 2 3.01 -7.45 -7.28
CA PHE A 2 2.81 -6.01 -7.49
C PHE A 2 2.85 -5.36 -6.11
N ASP A 3 3.93 -4.66 -5.84
CA ASP A 3 4.31 -4.19 -4.52
C ASP A 3 4.83 -2.75 -4.56
N ALA A 4 4.69 -2.07 -3.43
CA ALA A 4 5.45 -0.88 -3.09
C ALA A 4 6.49 -1.26 -2.03
N GLU A 5 7.56 -0.47 -2.00
CA GLU A 5 8.68 -0.67 -1.10
C GLU A 5 8.86 0.57 -0.24
N LEU A 6 9.31 0.36 0.99
CA LEU A 6 9.68 1.46 1.86
C LEU A 6 11.08 1.95 1.49
N SER A 7 11.22 2.65 0.36
CA SER A 7 12.41 3.44 0.05
C SER A 7 12.20 4.84 0.63
N GLY A 8 12.59 5.02 1.89
CA GLY A 8 12.39 6.27 2.62
C GLY A 8 13.08 7.45 1.93
N GLY A 9 12.50 8.65 2.01
CA GLY A 9 13.28 9.87 1.80
C GLY A 9 14.34 10.03 2.90
N ASP A 10 15.14 11.09 2.82
CA ASP A 10 16.34 11.33 3.63
C ASP A 10 16.17 11.10 5.14
N GLU A 11 14.97 11.28 5.70
CA GLU A 11 14.71 11.10 7.14
C GLU A 11 14.44 9.65 7.58
N ILE A 12 13.61 8.91 6.85
CA ILE A 12 13.33 7.51 7.19
C ILE A 12 14.61 6.69 7.03
N ILE A 13 15.39 6.91 5.95
CA ILE A 13 16.68 6.23 5.76
C ILE A 13 17.64 6.55 6.90
N ARG A 14 17.76 7.83 7.28
CA ARG A 14 18.65 8.25 8.38
C ARG A 14 18.30 7.54 9.69
N ARG A 15 17.02 7.51 10.08
CA ARG A 15 16.58 6.88 11.34
C ARG A 15 16.60 5.35 11.28
N LEU A 16 16.46 4.77 10.08
CA LEU A 16 16.70 3.35 9.88
C LEU A 16 18.18 2.98 10.04
N GLY A 17 19.11 3.90 9.75
CA GLY A 17 20.55 3.69 9.98
C GLY A 17 20.87 3.30 11.42
N ASP A 18 20.22 3.93 12.40
CA ASP A 18 20.41 3.62 13.82
C ASP A 18 19.85 2.24 14.19
N LEU A 19 18.72 1.86 13.58
CA LEU A 19 18.12 0.55 13.77
C LEU A 19 18.90 -0.56 13.07
N TYR A 20 19.55 -0.27 11.94
CA TYR A 20 20.20 -1.25 11.06
C TYR A 20 21.24 -2.11 11.78
N PHE A 21 21.96 -1.53 12.75
CA PHE A 21 22.96 -2.24 13.54
C PHE A 21 22.37 -3.17 14.62
N ASP A 22 21.06 -3.07 14.88
CA ASP A 22 20.31 -3.96 15.75
C ASP A 22 19.32 -4.80 14.94
N SER A 23 19.76 -6.00 14.57
CA SER A 23 18.96 -6.96 13.80
C SER A 23 17.59 -7.29 14.43
N LYS A 24 17.46 -7.27 15.77
CA LYS A 24 16.18 -7.54 16.45
C LYS A 24 15.24 -6.35 16.28
N LYS A 25 15.75 -5.14 16.44
CA LYS A 25 14.97 -3.91 16.19
C LYS A 25 14.58 -3.79 14.72
N MET A 26 15.46 -4.12 13.77
CA MET A 26 15.11 -4.16 12.35
C MET A 26 14.03 -5.18 12.04
N GLN A 27 14.12 -6.40 12.55
CA GLN A 27 13.07 -7.40 12.35
C GLN A 27 11.72 -6.94 12.92
N LYS A 28 11.74 -6.29 14.10
CA LYS A 28 10.54 -5.69 14.69
C LYS A 28 10.00 -4.55 13.82
N PHE A 29 10.86 -3.69 13.29
CA PHE A 29 10.50 -2.61 12.37
C PHE A 29 9.83 -3.16 11.12
N SER A 30 10.49 -4.05 10.38
CA SER A 30 9.99 -4.58 9.10
C SER A 30 8.62 -5.24 9.26
N ARG A 31 8.38 -5.94 10.38
CA ARG A 31 7.07 -6.52 10.69
C ARG A 31 5.99 -5.48 10.98
N LEU A 32 6.29 -4.50 11.83
CA LEU A 32 5.31 -3.47 12.20
C LEU A 32 5.00 -2.54 11.03
N ALA A 33 6.02 -2.07 10.32
CA ALA A 33 5.86 -1.24 9.13
C ALA A 33 5.11 -1.97 8.01
N GLY A 34 5.40 -3.26 7.80
CA GLY A 34 4.67 -4.07 6.81
C GLY A 34 3.19 -4.21 7.12
N ALA A 35 2.85 -4.54 8.36
CA ALA A 35 1.46 -4.62 8.81
C ALA A 35 0.75 -3.27 8.67
N GLU A 36 1.41 -2.18 9.06
CA GLU A 36 0.87 -0.82 8.94
C GLU A 36 0.60 -0.46 7.47
N MET A 37 1.53 -0.73 6.56
CA MET A 37 1.35 -0.38 5.15
C MET A 37 0.26 -1.22 4.45
N VAL A 38 0.08 -2.47 4.86
CA VAL A 38 -1.08 -3.28 4.44
C VAL A 38 -2.37 -2.64 4.95
N HIS A 39 -2.45 -2.33 6.25
CA HIS A 39 -3.61 -1.69 6.87
C HIS A 39 -3.98 -0.36 6.20
N GLN A 40 -3.00 0.52 5.96
CA GLN A 40 -3.23 1.80 5.27
C GLN A 40 -3.74 1.60 3.83
N THR A 41 -3.28 0.54 3.16
CA THR A 41 -3.79 0.18 1.83
C THR A 41 -5.22 -0.34 1.92
N GLU A 42 -5.54 -1.18 2.91
CA GLU A 42 -6.89 -1.68 3.16
C GLU A 42 -7.88 -0.54 3.49
N GLU A 43 -7.48 0.44 4.29
CA GLU A 43 -8.29 1.63 4.62
C GLU A 43 -8.68 2.42 3.37
N ARG A 44 -7.78 2.54 2.38
CA ARG A 44 -8.10 3.17 1.09
C ARG A 44 -9.20 2.41 0.34
N PHE A 45 -9.20 1.08 0.39
CA PHE A 45 -10.26 0.26 -0.18
C PHE A 45 -11.57 0.40 0.59
N ALA A 46 -11.50 0.44 1.92
CA ALA A 46 -12.66 0.64 2.78
C ALA A 46 -13.34 1.99 2.50
N ASN A 47 -12.54 3.04 2.38
CA ASN A 47 -12.99 4.42 2.23
C ASN A 47 -13.07 4.91 0.77
N GLN A 48 -12.70 4.06 -0.20
CA GLN A 48 -12.77 4.31 -1.65
C GLN A 48 -12.01 5.54 -2.13
N HIS A 49 -10.79 5.74 -1.65
CA HIS A 49 -9.96 6.90 -2.02
C HIS A 49 -8.51 6.51 -2.31
N ASP A 50 -7.80 7.37 -3.03
CA ASP A 50 -6.39 7.19 -3.35
C ASP A 50 -5.44 7.63 -2.21
N LEU A 51 -4.15 7.68 -2.52
CA LEU A 51 -3.09 8.15 -1.62
C LEU A 51 -3.31 9.60 -1.14
N GLN A 52 -3.96 10.45 -1.92
CA GLN A 52 -4.23 11.85 -1.61
C GLN A 52 -5.64 12.04 -1.00
N ARG A 53 -6.28 10.94 -0.58
CA ARG A 53 -7.67 10.91 -0.09
C ARG A 53 -8.68 11.43 -1.12
N GLN A 54 -8.34 11.42 -2.41
CA GLN A 54 -9.29 11.74 -3.46
C GLN A 54 -10.15 10.50 -3.74
N PRO A 55 -11.49 10.63 -3.75
CA PRO A 55 -12.37 9.50 -4.06
C PRO A 55 -12.05 8.90 -5.44
N TRP A 56 -12.00 7.58 -5.52
CA TRP A 56 -11.87 6.93 -6.82
C TRP A 56 -13.11 7.14 -7.67
N LEU A 57 -12.91 7.25 -8.98
CA LEU A 57 -14.02 7.20 -9.93
C LEU A 57 -14.80 5.89 -9.75
N PRO A 58 -16.11 5.98 -9.46
CA PRO A 58 -16.95 4.81 -9.28
C PRO A 58 -16.90 3.87 -10.49
N SER A 59 -16.72 2.57 -10.26
CA SER A 59 -16.85 1.59 -11.35
C SER A 59 -18.30 1.45 -11.79
N GLN A 60 -18.55 1.12 -13.07
CA GLN A 60 -19.91 0.90 -13.60
C GLN A 60 -20.71 -0.11 -12.76
N ARG A 61 -20.09 -1.24 -12.37
CA ARG A 61 -20.70 -2.21 -11.43
C ARG A 61 -21.07 -1.56 -10.10
N ALA A 62 -20.15 -0.82 -9.48
CA ALA A 62 -20.43 -0.15 -8.20
C ALA A 62 -21.62 0.82 -8.29
N ILE A 63 -21.81 1.48 -9.43
CA ILE A 63 -23.00 2.32 -9.68
C ILE A 63 -24.26 1.45 -9.84
N ALA A 64 -24.21 0.43 -10.69
CA ALA A 64 -25.36 -0.43 -11.00
C ALA A 64 -25.89 -1.19 -9.76
N ASP A 65 -24.98 -1.71 -8.95
CA ASP A 65 -25.30 -2.57 -7.80
C ASP A 65 -25.32 -1.80 -6.48
N ASN A 66 -25.14 -0.47 -6.52
CA ASN A 66 -24.89 0.36 -5.33
C ASN A 66 -23.75 -0.20 -4.45
N GLY A 67 -22.74 -0.77 -5.09
CA GLY A 67 -21.59 -1.44 -4.46
C GLY A 67 -20.40 -0.50 -4.22
N LYS A 68 -19.26 -1.10 -3.89
CA LYS A 68 -18.00 -0.37 -3.61
C LYS A 68 -17.00 -0.54 -4.75
N THR A 69 -16.30 0.52 -5.11
CA THR A 69 -15.25 0.49 -6.15
C THR A 69 -14.03 -0.27 -5.67
N LEU A 70 -13.43 -1.07 -6.56
CA LEU A 70 -12.38 -2.08 -6.25
C LEU A 70 -12.78 -3.17 -5.23
N ARG A 71 -14.04 -3.20 -4.79
CA ARG A 71 -14.57 -4.18 -3.85
C ARG A 71 -15.86 -4.80 -4.39
N ASP A 72 -15.67 -5.82 -5.20
CA ASP A 72 -16.74 -6.73 -5.62
C ASP A 72 -16.84 -7.88 -4.61
N THR A 73 -16.06 -8.94 -4.80
CA THR A 73 -15.88 -10.01 -3.80
C THR A 73 -14.91 -9.64 -2.66
N GLY A 74 -14.22 -8.51 -2.77
CA GLY A 74 -13.16 -8.10 -1.84
C GLY A 74 -11.82 -8.82 -2.03
N ARG A 75 -11.68 -9.73 -3.01
CA ARG A 75 -10.47 -10.53 -3.24
C ARG A 75 -9.18 -9.70 -3.31
N LEU A 76 -9.18 -8.56 -4.01
CA LEU A 76 -7.99 -7.73 -4.14
C LEU A 76 -7.53 -7.19 -2.79
N MET A 77 -8.44 -6.59 -2.02
CA MET A 77 -8.17 -6.09 -0.67
C MET A 77 -7.68 -7.21 0.24
N ALA A 78 -8.42 -8.32 0.30
CA ALA A 78 -8.09 -9.47 1.16
C ALA A 78 -6.78 -10.20 0.78
N SER A 79 -6.23 -9.93 -0.42
CA SER A 79 -4.97 -10.50 -0.87
C SER A 79 -3.74 -9.64 -0.54
N LEU A 80 -3.95 -8.47 0.05
CA LEU A 80 -2.86 -7.59 0.45
C LEU A 80 -2.04 -8.27 1.55
N THR A 81 -0.72 -8.23 1.37
CA THR A 81 0.24 -8.83 2.30
C THR A 81 1.57 -8.09 2.23
N TYR A 82 2.49 -8.42 3.12
CA TYR A 82 3.82 -7.86 3.14
C TYR A 82 4.90 -8.94 3.30
N ILE A 83 6.12 -8.59 2.87
CA ILE A 83 7.34 -9.36 3.05
C ILE A 83 8.29 -8.50 3.88
N ALA A 84 8.55 -8.93 5.11
CA ALA A 84 9.58 -8.32 5.95
C ALA A 84 10.97 -8.70 5.42
N LEU A 85 11.80 -7.70 5.15
CA LEU A 85 13.19 -7.84 4.72
C LEU A 85 14.15 -7.45 5.85
N PRO A 86 15.43 -7.85 5.79
CA PRO A 86 16.43 -7.45 6.79
C PRO A 86 16.58 -5.94 6.94
N ASP A 87 16.39 -5.19 5.86
CA ASP A 87 16.65 -3.76 5.73
C ASP A 87 15.40 -2.94 5.38
N GLY A 88 14.22 -3.56 5.38
CA GLY A 88 12.99 -2.87 5.03
C GLY A 88 11.79 -3.77 4.86
N VAL A 89 10.83 -3.31 4.07
CA VAL A 89 9.57 -4.02 3.84
C VAL A 89 9.02 -3.74 2.46
N LYS A 90 8.44 -4.79 1.85
CA LYS A 90 7.63 -4.69 0.65
C LYS A 90 6.20 -5.07 0.98
N TRP A 91 5.21 -4.39 0.44
CA TRP A 91 3.80 -4.75 0.62
C TRP A 91 3.02 -4.60 -0.68
N GLY A 92 1.98 -5.41 -0.84
CA GLY A 92 1.20 -5.46 -2.07
C GLY A 92 0.47 -6.78 -2.24
N THR A 93 0.31 -7.22 -3.48
CA THR A 93 -0.51 -8.39 -3.83
C THR A 93 0.04 -9.13 -5.05
N ASN A 94 -0.32 -10.41 -5.19
CA ASN A 94 -0.09 -11.22 -6.38
C ASN A 94 -1.31 -11.31 -7.32
N VAL A 95 -2.41 -10.62 -7.00
CA VAL A 95 -3.60 -10.61 -7.86
C VAL A 95 -3.27 -9.96 -9.21
N VAL A 96 -3.46 -10.71 -10.29
CA VAL A 96 -3.01 -10.34 -11.65
C VAL A 96 -3.56 -8.99 -12.11
N TYR A 97 -4.84 -8.70 -11.83
CA TYR A 97 -5.47 -7.44 -12.24
C TYR A 97 -5.10 -6.23 -11.36
N ALA A 98 -4.39 -6.42 -10.25
CA ALA A 98 -4.04 -5.36 -9.30
C ALA A 98 -3.32 -4.19 -9.98
N ARG A 99 -2.29 -4.50 -10.78
CA ARG A 99 -1.49 -3.50 -11.49
C ARG A 99 -2.34 -2.65 -12.44
N MET A 100 -3.25 -3.29 -13.19
CA MET A 100 -4.17 -2.60 -14.09
C MET A 100 -5.17 -1.72 -13.33
N MET A 101 -5.68 -2.18 -12.17
CA MET A 101 -6.56 -1.37 -11.33
C MET A 101 -5.85 -0.16 -10.73
N HIS A 102 -4.58 -0.32 -10.36
CA HIS A 102 -3.77 0.74 -9.81
C HIS A 102 -3.45 1.83 -10.85
N TYR A 103 -2.86 1.46 -11.99
CA TYR A 103 -2.41 2.42 -13.02
C TYR A 103 -3.49 2.80 -14.04
N GLY A 104 -4.57 2.03 -14.12
CA GLY A 104 -5.54 2.13 -15.22
C GLY A 104 -4.99 1.53 -16.52
N GLY A 105 -5.78 1.64 -17.58
CA GLY A 105 -5.43 1.13 -18.90
C GLY A 105 -6.30 1.72 -20.00
N LYS A 106 -5.69 2.07 -21.13
CA LYS A 106 -6.40 2.54 -22.33
C LYS A 106 -6.72 1.36 -23.22
N LYS A 107 -7.97 1.24 -23.70
CA LYS A 107 -8.36 0.17 -24.63
C LYS A 107 -7.53 0.16 -25.91
N ALA A 108 -7.11 1.34 -26.38
CA ALA A 108 -6.21 1.47 -27.52
C ALA A 108 -4.84 0.77 -27.31
N LEU A 109 -4.35 0.71 -26.08
CA LEU A 109 -3.08 0.06 -25.72
C LEU A 109 -3.27 -1.40 -25.28
N PHE A 110 -4.48 -1.74 -24.80
CA PHE A 110 -4.85 -3.08 -24.34
C PHE A 110 -6.15 -3.51 -25.03
N PRO A 111 -6.10 -4.04 -26.27
CA PRO A 111 -7.29 -4.26 -27.10
C PRO A 111 -8.34 -5.20 -26.53
N HIS A 112 -7.95 -6.07 -25.59
CA HIS A 112 -8.85 -7.02 -24.91
C HIS A 112 -9.70 -6.38 -23.80
N LEU A 113 -9.49 -5.10 -23.47
CA LEU A 113 -10.32 -4.41 -22.49
C LEU A 113 -11.71 -4.08 -23.07
N TRP A 114 -12.74 -4.18 -22.23
CA TRP A 114 -14.10 -3.76 -22.59
C TRP A 114 -14.21 -2.25 -22.84
N GLY A 115 -13.28 -1.46 -22.30
CA GLY A 115 -13.25 0.00 -22.35
C GLY A 115 -12.01 0.52 -21.62
N ASP A 116 -11.86 1.85 -21.54
CA ASP A 116 -10.82 2.45 -20.71
C ASP A 116 -11.07 2.14 -19.23
N ILE A 117 -10.00 1.74 -18.53
CA ILE A 117 -10.00 1.53 -17.09
C ILE A 117 -9.35 2.76 -16.45
N PRO A 118 -10.07 3.54 -15.62
CA PRO A 118 -9.47 4.66 -14.91
C PRO A 118 -8.52 4.15 -13.81
N ALA A 119 -7.44 4.89 -13.59
CA ALA A 119 -6.48 4.61 -12.53
C ALA A 119 -7.12 4.77 -11.15
N ARG A 120 -6.73 3.91 -10.22
CA ARG A 120 -7.15 3.97 -8.81
C ARG A 120 -5.93 3.71 -7.94
N PRO A 121 -5.03 4.70 -7.79
CA PRO A 121 -3.78 4.50 -7.07
C PRO A 121 -4.06 4.24 -5.58
N TYR A 122 -3.82 3.01 -5.12
CA TYR A 122 -4.01 2.61 -3.72
C TYR A 122 -2.71 2.19 -3.02
N LEU A 123 -1.67 1.86 -3.79
CA LEU A 123 -0.42 1.28 -3.30
C LEU A 123 0.69 2.34 -3.32
N GLY A 124 1.41 2.48 -2.22
CA GLY A 124 2.43 3.51 -2.06
C GLY A 124 2.32 4.20 -0.71
N MET A 125 3.06 5.31 -0.55
CA MET A 125 3.09 6.11 0.67
C MET A 125 2.75 7.57 0.39
N ASN A 126 1.88 8.13 1.22
CA ASN A 126 1.70 9.57 1.38
C ASN A 126 2.38 10.07 2.68
N ASP A 127 2.23 11.34 3.00
CA ASP A 127 2.86 11.93 4.19
C ASP A 127 2.31 11.39 5.52
N ASN A 128 1.03 11.01 5.57
CA ASN A 128 0.45 10.39 6.77
C ASN A 128 1.00 8.96 6.99
N ASP A 129 1.23 8.22 5.91
CA ASP A 129 1.86 6.90 6.00
C ASP A 129 3.31 7.05 6.48
N ARG A 130 4.04 8.04 5.94
CA ARG A 130 5.40 8.36 6.40
C ARG A 130 5.42 8.69 7.88
N ALA A 131 4.50 9.52 8.36
CA ALA A 131 4.36 9.83 9.79
C ALA A 131 4.07 8.58 10.64
N SER A 132 3.20 7.68 10.15
CA SER A 132 2.88 6.42 10.84
C SER A 132 4.10 5.50 10.95
N VAL A 133 4.89 5.40 9.88
CA VAL A 133 6.16 4.66 9.91
C VAL A 133 7.19 5.30 10.84
N LEU A 134 7.31 6.63 10.85
CA LEU A 134 8.20 7.35 11.79
C LEU A 134 7.80 7.11 13.25
N ASN A 135 6.50 7.06 13.55
CA ASN A 135 6.00 6.71 14.88
C ASN A 135 6.36 5.28 15.28
N ILE A 136 6.32 4.32 14.34
CA ILE A 136 6.80 2.95 14.58
C ILE A 136 8.30 2.96 14.92
N ILE A 137 9.11 3.72 14.17
CA ILE A 137 10.55 3.84 14.42
C ILE A 137 10.81 4.40 15.83
N ASN A 138 10.17 5.52 16.19
CA ASN A 138 10.26 6.12 17.53
C ASN A 138 9.94 5.10 18.62
N ARG A 139 8.80 4.42 18.51
CA ARG A 139 8.38 3.40 19.47
C ARG A 139 9.37 2.25 19.59
N ILE A 140 10.11 1.90 18.54
CA ILE A 140 11.13 0.84 18.62
C ILE A 140 12.39 1.34 19.32
N MET A 141 12.77 2.60 19.10
CA MET A 141 13.93 3.22 19.74
C MET A 141 13.69 3.50 21.24
N ASP A 142 12.49 3.93 21.61
CA ASP A 142 12.14 4.33 22.98
C ASP A 142 11.97 3.15 23.95
N VAL A 143 11.96 1.89 23.47
CA VAL A 143 11.72 0.69 24.30
C VAL A 143 12.95 0.28 25.15
N ASP A 144 14.03 1.07 25.12
CA ASP A 144 15.24 0.85 25.93
C ASP A 144 15.31 1.70 27.22
N LEU A 145 14.19 2.25 27.71
CA LEU A 145 14.08 2.95 29.02
C LEU A 145 13.21 2.18 30.03
#